data_AF-A0A818R3F0-F1
#
_entry.id   AF-A0A818R3F0-F1
#
_cell.length_a   1.000
_cell.length_b   1.000
_cell.length_c   1.000
_cell.angle_alpha   90.00
_cell.angle_beta   90.00
_cell.angle_gamma   90.00
#
_symmetry.space_group_name_H-M   'P 1'
#
loop_
_entity.id
_entity.type
_entity.pdbx_description
1 polymer ?
#
loop_
_entity_poly.entity_id
_entity_poly.type
_entity_poly.pdbx_seq_one_letter_code
_entity_poly.pdbx_strand_id
1 'polypeptide(L)'
;MPGKELTAWLDEYGLSHQNPINILIHKICVPTITVTLLAMLWCLPIIPKTIRNTISIGQVGLLNPSLILVPVFAFYWNLSSPMAIAMAVLFVIVMGFLVFLEKNNVRIFRLALIVFILAWIGQFVGHEIEGKKPAFFKDLQFLLIGPLWTLAHAFRYFGIDY
;
A
#
# COMPACT_ATOMS: atom_id res chain seq x y z
N MET A 1 -13.63 -5.91 14.01
CA MET A 1 -13.70 -6.50 15.36
C MET A 1 -12.54 -5.96 16.18
N PRO A 2 -12.75 -5.27 17.32
CA PRO A 2 -11.64 -4.80 18.17
C PRO A 2 -10.89 -6.01 18.77
N GLY A 3 -9.56 -6.01 18.70
CA GLY A 3 -8.72 -7.00 19.41
C GLY A 3 -8.25 -8.22 18.61
N LYS A 4 -8.33 -8.21 17.27
CA LYS A 4 -7.76 -9.30 16.47
C LYS A 4 -6.25 -9.08 16.25
N GLU A 5 -5.45 -10.00 16.77
CA GLU A 5 -3.99 -10.08 16.63
C GLU A 5 -3.55 -10.08 15.14
N LEU A 6 -2.37 -9.53 14.85
CA LEU A 6 -1.82 -9.48 13.49
C LEU A 6 -1.81 -10.87 12.84
N THR A 7 -1.31 -11.88 13.55
CA THR A 7 -1.21 -13.25 13.02
C THR A 7 -2.58 -13.77 12.57
N ALA A 8 -3.63 -13.53 13.35
CA ALA A 8 -4.98 -13.95 12.98
C ALA A 8 -5.50 -13.20 11.73
N TRP A 9 -5.13 -11.93 11.52
CA TRP A 9 -5.43 -11.21 10.28
C TRP A 9 -4.71 -11.80 9.07
N LEU A 10 -3.41 -12.09 9.23
CA LEU A 10 -2.58 -12.67 8.18
C LEU A 10 -3.04 -14.08 7.79
N ASP A 11 -3.40 -14.89 8.78
CA ASP A 11 -3.90 -16.25 8.57
C ASP A 11 -5.24 -16.23 7.85
N GLU A 12 -6.19 -15.39 8.27
CA GLU A 12 -7.48 -15.27 7.60
C GLU A 12 -7.33 -14.77 6.16
N TYR A 13 -6.46 -13.78 5.93
CA TYR A 13 -6.17 -13.31 4.57
C TYR A 13 -5.57 -14.45 3.71
N GLY A 14 -4.67 -15.25 4.30
CA GLY A 14 -4.05 -16.41 3.68
C GLY A 14 -5.04 -17.50 3.26
N LEU A 15 -6.20 -17.64 3.92
CA LEU A 15 -7.23 -18.63 3.52
C LEU A 15 -7.73 -18.43 2.09
N SER A 16 -7.64 -17.22 1.55
CA SER A 16 -8.00 -16.89 0.16
C SER A 16 -6.81 -16.87 -0.81
N HIS A 17 -5.63 -17.31 -0.36
CA HIS A 17 -4.39 -17.31 -1.14
C HIS A 17 -3.57 -18.57 -0.83
N GLN A 18 -3.90 -19.68 -1.49
CA GLN A 18 -3.19 -20.96 -1.32
C GLN A 18 -2.47 -21.37 -2.61
N ASN A 19 -2.97 -20.96 -3.78
CA ASN A 19 -2.33 -21.27 -5.05
C ASN A 19 -1.00 -20.48 -5.20
N PRO A 20 0.14 -21.15 -5.46
CA PRO A 20 1.44 -20.48 -5.60
C PRO A 20 1.47 -19.38 -6.67
N ILE A 21 0.72 -19.54 -7.77
CA ILE A 21 0.62 -18.55 -8.84
C ILE A 21 -0.14 -17.32 -8.34
N ASN A 22 -1.27 -17.53 -7.66
CA ASN A 22 -2.03 -16.44 -7.07
C ASN A 22 -1.21 -15.66 -6.03
N ILE A 23 -0.47 -16.37 -5.18
CA ILE A 23 0.43 -15.79 -4.18
C ILE A 23 1.52 -14.95 -4.87
N LEU A 24 2.14 -15.45 -5.94
CA LEU A 24 3.17 -14.72 -6.68
C LEU A 24 2.59 -13.44 -7.33
N ILE A 25 1.42 -13.54 -7.96
CA ILE A 25 0.72 -12.40 -8.55
C ILE A 25 0.46 -11.34 -7.47
N HIS A 26 -0.04 -11.74 -6.30
CA HIS A 26 -0.30 -10.83 -5.19
C HIS A 26 0.98 -10.19 -4.64
N LYS A 27 2.08 -10.94 -4.55
CA LYS A 27 3.38 -10.41 -4.13
C LYS A 27 3.90 -9.28 -5.01
N ILE A 28 3.50 -9.23 -6.27
CA ILE A 28 3.86 -8.16 -7.21
C ILE A 28 2.77 -7.07 -7.25
N CYS A 29 1.51 -7.47 -7.35
CA CYS A 29 0.41 -6.52 -7.57
C CYS A 29 0.07 -5.73 -6.31
N VAL A 30 0.10 -6.34 -5.11
CA VAL A 30 -0.22 -5.64 -3.85
C VAL A 30 0.74 -4.45 -3.62
N PRO A 31 2.08 -4.62 -3.62
CA PRO A 31 2.98 -3.48 -3.45
C PRO A 31 2.83 -2.44 -4.55
N THR A 32 2.61 -2.89 -5.79
CA THR A 32 2.39 -2.00 -6.95
C THR A 32 1.13 -1.13 -6.75
N ILE A 33 0.03 -1.72 -6.30
CA ILE A 33 -1.22 -1.02 -5.97
C ILE A 33 -0.98 -0.03 -4.83
N THR A 34 -0.26 -0.43 -3.78
CA THR A 34 0.06 0.47 -2.65
C THR A 34 0.84 1.70 -3.12
N VAL A 35 1.92 1.50 -3.89
CA VAL A 35 2.76 2.61 -4.39
C VAL A 35 1.99 3.52 -5.35
N THR A 36 1.23 2.94 -6.29
CA THR A 36 0.49 3.73 -7.28
C THR A 36 -0.70 4.47 -6.66
N LEU A 37 -1.34 3.91 -5.63
CA LEU A 37 -2.36 4.62 -4.85
C LEU A 37 -1.74 5.84 -4.15
N LEU A 38 -0.60 5.67 -3.47
CA LEU A 38 0.12 6.80 -2.86
C LEU A 38 0.51 7.87 -3.89
N ALA A 39 0.96 7.45 -5.08
CA ALA A 39 1.31 8.35 -6.18
C ALA A 39 0.10 9.12 -6.73
N MET A 40 -1.08 8.49 -6.80
CA MET A 40 -2.31 9.19 -7.17
C MET A 40 -2.75 10.18 -6.09
N LEU A 41 -2.70 9.79 -4.81
CA LEU A 41 -3.00 10.67 -3.67
C LEU A 41 -2.05 11.89 -3.63
N TRP A 42 -0.77 11.70 -3.93
CA TRP A 42 0.22 12.78 -4.06
C TRP A 42 -0.21 13.87 -5.04
N CYS A 43 -0.86 13.47 -6.15
CA CYS A 43 -1.27 14.38 -7.21
C CYS A 43 -2.57 15.13 -6.91
N LEU A 44 -3.32 14.76 -5.87
CA LEU A 44 -4.59 15.41 -5.55
C LEU A 44 -4.35 16.87 -5.12
N PRO A 45 -5.19 17.84 -5.51
CA PRO A 45 -5.02 19.24 -5.12
C PRO A 45 -5.68 19.52 -3.76
N ILE A 46 -5.32 18.80 -2.69
CA ILE A 46 -5.94 18.99 -1.37
C ILE A 46 -5.51 20.31 -0.74
N ILE A 47 -4.26 20.73 -0.97
CA ILE A 47 -3.74 22.02 -0.53
C ILE A 47 -3.91 23.08 -1.64
N PRO A 48 -4.48 24.26 -1.34
CA PRO A 48 -4.60 25.36 -2.29
C PRO A 48 -3.26 25.72 -2.96
N LYS A 49 -3.28 26.02 -4.27
CA LYS A 49 -2.07 26.37 -5.05
C LYS A 49 -1.25 27.51 -4.43
N THR A 50 -1.91 28.47 -3.79
CA THR A 50 -1.27 29.61 -3.11
C THR A 50 -0.38 29.16 -1.95
N ILE A 51 -0.79 28.13 -1.22
CA ILE A 51 -0.01 27.55 -0.12
C ILE A 51 1.08 26.63 -0.68
N ARG A 52 0.78 25.88 -1.75
CA ARG A 52 1.74 25.01 -2.44
C ARG A 52 2.97 25.76 -2.97
N ASN A 53 2.83 26.98 -3.46
CA ASN A 53 3.94 27.75 -4.03
C ASN A 53 4.82 28.44 -2.97
N THR A 54 4.34 28.55 -1.74
CA THR A 54 5.06 29.19 -0.61
C THR A 54 5.85 28.18 0.22
N ILE A 55 5.50 26.91 0.09
CA ILE A 55 6.08 25.80 0.83
C ILE A 55 7.07 25.07 -0.09
N SER A 56 8.23 24.65 0.44
CA SER A 56 9.22 23.91 -0.35
C SER A 56 8.60 22.64 -0.97
N ILE A 57 9.07 22.23 -2.15
CA ILE A 57 8.56 21.05 -2.90
C ILE A 57 8.47 19.79 -2.02
N GLY A 58 9.35 19.63 -1.02
CA GLY A 58 9.31 18.52 -0.07
C GLY A 58 8.18 18.60 0.97
N GLN A 59 7.79 19.79 1.41
CA GLN A 59 6.81 19.99 2.47
C GLN A 59 5.36 19.92 1.96
N VAL A 60 5.06 20.37 0.74
CA VAL A 60 3.71 20.23 0.14
C VAL A 60 3.39 18.76 -0.11
N GLY A 61 4.37 18.03 -0.64
CA GLY A 61 4.29 16.61 -0.86
C GLY A 61 4.01 15.82 0.40
N LEU A 62 4.72 16.12 1.50
CA LEU A 62 4.53 15.46 2.80
C LEU A 62 3.17 15.75 3.45
N LEU A 63 2.52 16.88 3.16
CA LEU A 63 1.25 17.27 3.77
C LEU A 63 0.01 16.82 2.98
N ASN A 64 0.16 16.48 1.69
CA ASN A 64 -0.96 16.27 0.78
C ASN A 64 -1.59 14.86 0.86
N PRO A 65 -0.85 13.73 0.87
CA PRO A 65 -1.41 12.40 1.07
C PRO A 65 -1.38 11.91 2.53
N SER A 66 -0.72 12.61 3.46
CA SER A 66 -0.42 12.08 4.80
C SER A 66 -1.59 12.09 5.77
N LEU A 67 -2.54 13.02 5.66
CA LEU A 67 -3.66 13.10 6.61
C LEU A 67 -4.54 11.84 6.60
N ILE A 68 -4.79 11.26 5.43
CA ILE A 68 -5.57 10.01 5.31
C ILE A 68 -4.77 8.78 5.75
N LEU A 69 -3.44 8.88 5.82
CA LEU A 69 -2.55 7.78 6.21
C LEU A 69 -2.28 7.74 7.71
N VAL A 70 -2.49 8.84 8.45
CA VAL A 70 -2.41 8.84 9.92
C VAL A 70 -3.24 7.72 10.56
N PRO A 71 -4.55 7.56 10.25
CA PRO A 71 -5.33 6.45 10.81
C PRO A 71 -4.85 5.07 10.33
N VAL A 72 -4.27 4.96 9.13
CA VAL A 72 -3.69 3.71 8.61
C VAL A 72 -2.45 3.31 9.41
N PHE A 73 -1.56 4.25 9.68
CA PHE A 73 -0.36 4.00 10.49
C PHE A 73 -0.71 3.71 11.94
N ALA A 74 -1.70 4.40 12.52
CA ALA A 74 -2.20 4.07 13.85
C ALA A 74 -2.78 2.63 13.89
N PHE A 75 -3.51 2.24 12.85
CA PHE A 75 -4.00 0.87 12.72
C PHE A 75 -2.85 -0.15 12.64
N TYR A 76 -1.82 0.10 11.82
CA TYR A 76 -0.66 -0.79 11.74
C TYR A 76 0.12 -0.86 13.05
N TRP A 77 0.29 0.27 13.74
CA TRP A 77 0.98 0.32 15.03
C TRP A 77 0.27 -0.53 16.08
N ASN A 78 -1.06 -0.53 16.08
CA ASN A 78 -1.88 -1.37 16.96
C ASN A 78 -1.81 -2.87 16.62
N LEU A 79 -1.38 -3.23 15.40
CA LEU A 79 -1.19 -4.62 14.99
C LEU A 79 0.23 -5.13 15.30
N SER A 80 1.25 -4.34 14.94
CA SER A 80 2.67 -4.67 15.12
C SER A 80 3.52 -3.43 14.88
N SER A 81 4.31 -3.01 15.88
CA SER A 81 5.20 -1.87 15.74
C SER A 81 6.33 -2.12 14.72
N PRO A 82 6.96 -3.31 14.61
CA PRO A 82 7.92 -3.59 13.53
C PRO A 82 7.31 -3.44 12.12
N MET A 83 6.10 -3.97 11.90
CA MET A 83 5.40 -3.83 10.62
C MET A 83 5.06 -2.37 10.31
N ALA A 84 4.59 -1.62 11.32
CA ALA A 84 4.30 -0.21 11.17
C ALA A 84 5.54 0.61 10.82
N ILE A 85 6.68 0.35 11.47
CA ILE A 85 7.96 1.01 11.17
C ILE A 85 8.40 0.70 9.74
N ALA A 86 8.36 -0.58 9.33
CA ALA A 86 8.76 -0.95 7.97
C ALA A 86 7.84 -0.34 6.89
N MET A 87 6.53 -0.29 7.12
CA MET A 87 5.60 0.43 6.24
C MET A 87 5.88 1.94 6.22
N ALA A 88 6.30 2.54 7.33
CA ALA A 88 6.65 3.96 7.40
C ALA A 88 7.94 4.25 6.62
N VAL A 89 8.94 3.37 6.72
CA VAL A 89 10.16 3.46 5.91
C VAL A 89 9.84 3.36 4.42
N LEU A 90 9.03 2.36 4.02
CA LEU A 90 8.57 2.22 2.63
C LEU A 90 7.83 3.47 2.14
N PHE A 91 6.95 4.03 2.98
CA PHE A 91 6.26 5.27 2.67
C PHE A 91 7.24 6.42 2.43
N VAL A 92 8.22 6.64 3.31
CA VAL A 92 9.24 7.70 3.13
C VAL A 92 10.04 7.51 1.84
N ILE A 93 10.41 6.27 1.51
CA ILE A 93 11.11 5.96 0.25
C ILE A 93 10.26 6.32 -0.97
N VAL A 94 8.98 5.93 -0.98
CA VAL A 94 8.04 6.26 -2.05
C VAL A 94 7.87 7.76 -2.19
N MET A 95 7.72 8.49 -1.07
CA MET A 95 7.60 9.95 -1.09
C MET A 95 8.85 10.62 -1.67
N GLY A 96 10.06 10.16 -1.29
CA GLY A 96 11.30 10.63 -1.88
C GLY A 96 11.38 10.40 -3.39
N PHE A 97 10.92 9.22 -3.84
CA PHE A 97 10.86 8.91 -5.28
C PHE A 97 9.84 9.78 -6.03
N LEU A 98 8.68 10.06 -5.44
CA LEU A 98 7.67 10.94 -6.05
C LEU A 98 8.17 12.38 -6.19
N VAL A 99 8.89 12.91 -5.19
CA VAL A 99 9.58 14.21 -5.30
C VAL A 99 10.56 14.21 -6.48
N PHE A 100 11.34 13.13 -6.63
CA PHE A 100 12.26 13.00 -7.75
C PHE A 100 11.53 12.99 -9.10
N LEU A 101 10.44 12.22 -9.24
CA LEU A 101 9.65 12.18 -10.47
C LEU A 101 9.02 13.54 -10.81
N GLU A 102 8.49 14.25 -9.81
CA GLU A 102 7.89 15.57 -10.00
C GLU A 102 8.91 16.59 -10.47
N LYS A 103 10.11 16.61 -9.86
CA LYS A 103 11.23 17.47 -10.29
C LYS A 103 11.66 17.22 -11.73
N ASN A 104 11.49 15.99 -12.22
CA ASN A 104 11.80 15.61 -13.61
C ASN A 104 10.59 15.74 -14.55
N ASN A 105 9.53 16.46 -14.16
CA ASN A 105 8.33 16.72 -14.96
C ASN A 105 7.61 15.45 -15.46
N VAL A 106 7.72 14.35 -14.71
CA VAL A 106 7.03 13.10 -15.04
C VAL A 106 5.52 13.26 -14.80
N ARG A 107 4.70 12.72 -15.70
CA ARG A 107 3.23 12.70 -15.57
C ARG A 107 2.78 11.62 -14.57
N ILE A 108 3.10 11.81 -13.28
CA ILE A 108 2.91 10.84 -12.19
C ILE A 108 1.50 10.25 -12.19
N PHE A 109 0.46 11.08 -12.14
CA PHE A 109 -0.93 10.60 -12.03
C PHE A 109 -1.31 9.65 -13.17
N ARG A 110 -0.97 9.99 -14.42
CA ARG A 110 -1.33 9.16 -15.59
C ARG A 110 -0.62 7.81 -15.54
N LEU A 111 0.67 7.81 -15.22
CA LEU A 111 1.44 6.57 -15.10
C LEU A 111 0.93 5.71 -13.95
N ALA A 112 0.72 6.31 -12.78
CA ALA A 112 0.19 5.63 -11.61
C ALA A 112 -1.18 5.01 -11.88
N LEU A 113 -2.10 5.73 -12.54
CA LEU A 113 -3.43 5.23 -12.88
C LEU A 113 -3.37 4.02 -13.81
N ILE A 114 -2.55 4.06 -14.87
CA ILE A 114 -2.40 2.94 -15.80
C ILE A 114 -1.86 1.70 -15.06
N VAL A 115 -0.79 1.87 -14.29
CA VAL A 115 -0.16 0.77 -13.55
C VAL A 115 -1.11 0.23 -12.46
N PHE A 116 -1.86 1.10 -11.78
CA PHE A 116 -2.86 0.71 -10.78
C PHE A 116 -3.95 -0.18 -11.39
N ILE A 117 -4.49 0.19 -12.56
CA ILE A 117 -5.51 -0.60 -13.27
C ILE A 117 -4.93 -1.96 -13.67
N LEU A 118 -3.74 -1.99 -14.26
CA LEU A 118 -3.10 -3.24 -14.68
C LEU A 118 -2.82 -4.17 -13.49
N ALA A 119 -2.36 -3.63 -12.36
CA ALA A 119 -2.11 -4.40 -11.15
C ALA A 119 -3.41 -4.97 -10.54
N TRP A 120 -4.51 -4.23 -10.57
CA TRP A 120 -5.82 -4.73 -10.16
C TRP A 120 -6.35 -5.83 -11.08
N ILE A 121 -6.21 -5.68 -12.40
CA ILE A 121 -6.52 -6.75 -13.35
C ILE A 121 -5.70 -8.01 -12.99
N GLY A 122 -4.40 -7.83 -12.72
CA GLY A 122 -3.53 -8.91 -12.24
C GLY A 122 -4.08 -9.59 -10.98
N GLN A 123 -4.44 -8.84 -9.94
CA GLN A 123 -5.04 -9.42 -8.72
C GLN A 123 -6.31 -10.22 -9.00
N PHE A 124 -7.21 -9.70 -9.83
CA PHE A 124 -8.43 -10.42 -10.18
C PHE A 124 -8.13 -11.71 -10.95
N VAL A 125 -7.19 -11.69 -11.90
CA VAL A 125 -6.71 -12.91 -12.57
C VAL A 125 -6.16 -13.92 -11.56
N GLY A 126 -5.38 -13.47 -10.58
CA GLY A 126 -4.90 -14.33 -9.50
C GLY A 126 -6.04 -14.99 -8.71
N HIS A 127 -7.08 -14.23 -8.39
CA HIS A 127 -8.27 -14.75 -7.69
C HIS A 127 -9.14 -15.69 -8.54
N GLU A 128 -9.24 -15.46 -9.85
CA GLU A 128 -9.88 -16.40 -10.76
C GLU A 128 -9.12 -17.75 -10.79
N ILE A 129 -7.78 -17.71 -10.78
CA ILE A 129 -6.95 -18.92 -10.69
C ILE A 129 -7.12 -19.63 -9.34
N GLU A 130 -7.27 -18.88 -8.25
CA GLU A 130 -7.53 -19.42 -6.91
C GLU A 130 -8.94 -20.03 -6.78
N GLY A 131 -9.92 -19.55 -7.53
CA GLY A 131 -11.32 -19.93 -7.39
C GLY A 131 -12.00 -19.36 -6.14
N LYS A 132 -11.37 -18.39 -5.47
CA LYS A 132 -11.90 -17.71 -4.28
C LYS A 132 -11.99 -16.22 -4.53
N LYS A 133 -13.10 -15.62 -4.08
CA LYS A 133 -13.29 -14.16 -4.14
C LYS A 133 -12.27 -13.43 -3.27
N PRO A 134 -11.84 -12.23 -3.66
CA PRO A 134 -10.96 -11.39 -2.84
C PRO A 134 -11.50 -11.15 -1.43
N ALA A 135 -10.62 -11.20 -0.43
CA ALA A 135 -10.99 -11.05 0.97
C ALA A 135 -11.67 -9.70 1.29
N PHE A 136 -11.33 -8.64 0.56
CA PHE A 136 -11.92 -7.31 0.79
C PHE A 136 -13.40 -7.21 0.42
N PHE A 137 -13.96 -8.16 -0.32
CA PHE A 137 -15.41 -8.25 -0.52
C PHE A 137 -16.15 -8.60 0.78
N LYS A 138 -15.47 -9.22 1.74
CA LYS A 138 -16.02 -9.51 3.08
C LYS A 138 -15.84 -8.32 4.01
N ASP A 139 -14.63 -7.76 4.02
CA ASP A 139 -14.26 -6.63 4.88
C ASP A 139 -13.20 -5.77 4.19
N LEU A 140 -13.50 -4.48 3.99
CA LEU A 140 -12.59 -3.51 3.37
C LEU A 140 -11.25 -3.40 4.11
N GLN A 141 -11.17 -3.75 5.40
CA GLN A 141 -9.92 -3.77 6.17
C GLN A 141 -8.88 -4.71 5.55
N PHE A 142 -9.28 -5.75 4.81
CA PHE A 142 -8.34 -6.64 4.12
C PHE A 142 -7.52 -5.95 3.02
N LEU A 143 -7.95 -4.77 2.53
CA LEU A 143 -7.12 -3.93 1.66
C LEU A 143 -5.87 -3.42 2.40
N LEU A 144 -5.99 -3.16 3.70
CA LEU A 144 -4.88 -2.74 4.56
C LEU A 144 -4.02 -3.92 5.03
N ILE A 145 -4.60 -5.12 5.12
CA ILE A 145 -3.89 -6.35 5.51
C ILE A 145 -3.05 -6.91 4.36
N GLY A 146 -3.50 -6.81 3.10
CA GLY A 146 -2.74 -7.30 1.94
C GLY A 146 -1.27 -6.84 1.93
N PRO A 147 -0.97 -5.53 2.05
CA PRO A 147 0.40 -5.02 2.13
C PRO A 147 1.22 -5.65 3.26
N LEU A 148 0.63 -5.73 4.47
CA LEU A 148 1.28 -6.38 5.62
C LEU A 148 1.53 -7.87 5.39
N TRP A 149 0.65 -8.57 4.68
CA TRP A 149 0.81 -9.98 4.35
C TRP A 149 1.99 -10.20 3.39
N THR A 150 2.17 -9.32 2.41
CA THR A 150 3.39 -9.31 1.57
C THR A 150 4.64 -9.03 2.37
N LEU A 151 4.58 -8.05 3.28
CA LEU A 151 5.72 -7.66 4.11
C LEU A 151 6.10 -8.77 5.11
N ALA A 152 5.10 -9.43 5.70
CA ALA A 152 5.26 -10.60 6.57
C ALA A 152 5.97 -11.76 5.86
N HIS A 153 5.68 -11.99 4.57
CA HIS A 153 6.43 -12.97 3.78
C HIS A 153 7.91 -12.60 3.62
N ALA A 154 8.20 -11.32 3.38
CA ALA A 154 9.58 -10.84 3.28
C ALA A 154 10.30 -10.97 4.64
N PHE A 155 9.65 -10.58 5.73
CA PHE A 155 10.21 -10.69 7.08
C PHE A 155 10.55 -12.13 7.44
N ARG A 156 9.61 -13.08 7.21
CA ARG A 156 9.86 -14.51 7.43
C ARG A 156 11.01 -15.03 6.57
N TYR A 157 11.12 -14.57 5.32
CA TYR A 157 12.22 -14.95 4.42
C TYR A 157 13.59 -14.46 4.93
N PHE A 158 13.64 -13.27 5.53
CA PHE A 158 14.87 -12.71 6.10
C PHE A 158 15.11 -13.06 7.58
N GLY A 159 14.22 -13.83 8.22
CA GLY A 159 14.31 -14.18 9.64
C GLY A 159 14.13 -12.99 10.59
N ILE A 160 13.31 -12.00 10.19
CA ILE A 160 13.00 -10.82 11.00
C ILE A 160 11.67 -11.04 11.74
N ASP A 161 11.68 -10.84 13.06
CA ASP A 161 10.47 -10.92 13.89
C ASP A 161 9.59 -9.67 13.75
N TYR A 162 8.29 -9.84 13.92
CA TYR A 162 7.30 -8.75 13.83
C TYR A 162 6.02 -9.02 14.61
#